data_AF-A0A917NSZ5-F1
#
_entry.id   AF-A0A917NSZ5-F1
#
_cell.length_a   1.000
_cell.length_b   1.000
_cell.length_c   1.000
_cell.angle_alpha   90.00
_cell.angle_beta   90.00
_cell.angle_gamma   90.00
#
_symmetry.space_group_name_H-M   'P 1'
#
loop_
_entity.id
_entity.type
_entity.pdbx_description
1 polymer ?
#
loop_
_entity_poly.entity_id
_entity_poly.type
_entity_poly.pdbx_seq_one_letter_code
_entity_poly.pdbx_strand_id
1 'polypeptide(L)'
;MLLPRRFPRAVLGLALLIGGCVAAPPPAPPTPAGRFAALVAAADQSAGQVVDHLARREQQEVQEAGTLRFGAGALPPAPPPPAAPAAGAVLDPGMKLILLEAQRLAALSAGQAPAEGQQGAALMRRLQDSLAALRSVPARWPSEAVRRRGVDGFALLAEAVPAGSTPAVVASARQRAIGDAVLLMRAVVGDDPRLGMRGALAQRHAAWRAAQTAMLNTVRNDRNISPDQRMQAWNAAQTRLAADPPEVAAAELHRLLGGLPAAHAAAGAGDAAGVEAFAGEVARMQALALQAR
;
A
#
# COMPACT_ATOMS: atom_id res chain seq x y z
N MET A 1 39.07 -20.19 -78.36
CA MET A 1 40.30 -19.42 -78.05
C MET A 1 39.89 -18.01 -77.67
N LEU A 2 40.45 -17.50 -76.55
CA LEU A 2 40.58 -16.09 -76.13
C LEU A 2 39.38 -15.39 -75.45
N LEU A 3 39.45 -15.37 -74.10
CA LEU A 3 39.04 -14.27 -73.20
C LEU A 3 39.75 -12.95 -73.61
N PRO A 4 39.20 -11.73 -73.33
CA PRO A 4 39.27 -11.18 -71.97
C PRO A 4 38.26 -10.09 -71.51
N ARG A 5 38.01 -10.10 -70.18
CA ARG A 5 38.07 -9.00 -69.18
C ARG A 5 37.43 -7.63 -69.50
N ARG A 6 36.47 -7.21 -68.64
CA ARG A 6 36.53 -6.01 -67.76
C ARG A 6 35.23 -5.76 -66.97
N PHE A 7 35.22 -6.15 -65.68
CA PHE A 7 34.69 -5.34 -64.55
C PHE A 7 35.93 -4.75 -63.84
N PRO A 8 35.93 -3.67 -63.02
CA PRO A 8 34.83 -3.12 -62.20
C PRO A 8 34.80 -1.56 -62.13
N ARG A 9 33.84 -0.96 -61.39
CA ARG A 9 33.97 0.28 -60.57
C ARG A 9 32.59 0.85 -60.20
N ALA A 10 32.00 0.40 -59.09
CA ALA A 10 31.01 1.17 -58.31
C ALA A 10 30.58 0.44 -57.02
N VAL A 11 31.50 -0.09 -56.21
CA VAL A 11 31.17 -0.47 -54.82
C VAL A 11 32.40 -0.20 -53.95
N LEU A 12 32.73 1.08 -53.77
CA LEU A 12 33.72 1.51 -52.77
C LEU A 12 33.37 2.94 -52.34
N GLY A 13 32.23 3.08 -51.67
CA GLY A 13 31.71 4.38 -51.23
C GLY A 13 30.71 4.27 -50.09
N LEU A 14 30.79 3.21 -49.27
CA LEU A 14 29.92 3.01 -48.12
C LEU A 14 30.68 2.35 -46.95
N ALA A 15 31.90 2.83 -46.67
CA ALA A 15 32.75 2.32 -45.58
C ALA A 15 33.21 3.41 -44.59
N LEU A 16 32.69 4.64 -44.67
CA LEU A 16 33.20 5.77 -43.87
C LEU A 16 32.10 6.67 -43.26
N LEU A 17 30.94 6.08 -42.92
CA LEU A 17 29.88 6.75 -42.12
C LEU A 17 29.42 5.88 -40.93
N ILE A 18 30.33 5.09 -40.35
CA ILE A 18 30.15 4.51 -39.01
C ILE A 18 31.02 5.32 -38.05
N GLY A 19 30.73 6.63 -37.99
CA GLY A 19 31.31 7.54 -37.02
C GLY A 19 30.62 7.37 -35.68
N GLY A 20 31.28 6.67 -34.77
CA GLY A 20 31.17 6.80 -33.31
C GLY A 20 29.81 7.14 -32.73
N CYS A 21 28.92 6.15 -32.60
CA CYS A 21 28.05 6.12 -31.42
C CYS A 21 28.97 5.88 -30.22
N VAL A 22 29.37 6.95 -29.53
CA VAL A 22 29.82 6.85 -28.15
C VAL A 22 28.65 6.21 -27.40
N ALA A 23 28.76 4.92 -27.13
CA ALA A 23 27.84 4.23 -26.24
C ALA A 23 27.90 5.01 -24.92
N ALA A 24 26.82 5.72 -24.59
CA ALA A 24 26.68 6.29 -23.27
C ALA A 24 27.00 5.17 -22.28
N PRO A 25 27.86 5.42 -21.27
CA PRO A 25 28.14 4.40 -20.27
C PRO A 25 26.80 3.89 -19.73
N PRO A 26 26.64 2.57 -19.55
CA PRO A 26 25.41 2.02 -19.01
C PRO A 26 25.06 2.78 -17.73
N PRO A 27 23.79 3.16 -17.52
CA PRO A 27 23.41 3.88 -16.32
C PRO A 27 23.93 3.12 -15.11
N ALA A 28 24.61 3.84 -14.21
CA ALA A 28 25.15 3.23 -13.00
C ALA A 28 24.01 2.47 -12.28
N PRO A 29 24.27 1.26 -11.76
CA PRO A 29 23.27 0.52 -11.03
C PRO A 29 22.73 1.38 -9.88
N PRO A 30 21.42 1.31 -9.58
CA PRO A 30 20.83 2.13 -8.54
C PRO A 30 21.53 1.88 -7.21
N THR A 31 21.86 2.96 -6.48
CA THR A 31 22.37 2.86 -5.12
C THR A 31 21.33 2.15 -4.22
N PRO A 32 21.74 1.53 -3.10
CA PRO A 32 20.78 0.95 -2.15
C PRO A 32 19.69 1.95 -1.71
N ALA A 33 20.05 3.22 -1.51
CA ALA A 33 19.08 4.28 -1.20
C ALA A 33 18.14 4.59 -2.38
N GLY A 34 18.65 4.64 -3.62
CA GLY A 34 17.82 4.79 -4.82
C GLY A 34 16.86 3.62 -5.02
N ARG A 35 17.34 2.39 -4.77
CA ARG A 35 16.53 1.17 -4.79
C ARG A 35 15.44 1.21 -3.72
N PHE A 36 15.77 1.61 -2.50
CA PHE A 36 14.80 1.79 -1.43
C PHE A 36 13.72 2.82 -1.80
N ALA A 37 14.09 3.98 -2.33
CA ALA A 37 13.12 4.99 -2.79
C ALA A 37 12.15 4.44 -3.85
N ALA A 38 12.65 3.66 -4.81
CA ALA A 38 11.81 3.00 -5.81
C ALA A 38 10.87 1.96 -5.19
N LEU A 39 11.35 1.16 -4.24
CA LEU A 39 10.54 0.18 -3.52
C LEU A 39 9.45 0.84 -2.67
N VAL A 40 9.75 1.96 -1.99
CA VAL A 40 8.76 2.71 -1.22
C VAL A 40 7.69 3.32 -2.14
N ALA A 41 8.07 3.83 -3.32
CA ALA A 41 7.10 4.34 -4.30
C ALA A 41 6.16 3.23 -4.79
N ALA A 42 6.71 2.04 -5.08
CA ALA A 42 5.93 0.86 -5.45
C ALA A 42 5.04 0.36 -4.30
N ALA A 43 5.53 0.40 -3.06
CA ALA A 43 4.79 0.08 -1.85
C ALA A 43 3.60 1.03 -1.66
N ASP A 44 3.80 2.35 -1.80
CA ASP A 44 2.76 3.38 -1.70
C ASP A 44 1.63 3.13 -2.70
N GLN A 45 1.98 2.95 -3.98
CA GLN A 45 1.00 2.66 -5.03
C GLN A 45 0.21 1.38 -4.74
N SER A 46 0.89 0.31 -4.29
CA SER A 46 0.24 -0.98 -4.05
C SER A 46 -0.61 -0.96 -2.78
N ALA A 47 -0.17 -0.27 -1.74
CA ALA A 47 -0.94 -0.03 -0.52
C ALA A 47 -2.23 0.73 -0.83
N GLY A 48 -2.18 1.77 -1.67
CA GLY A 48 -3.36 2.49 -2.14
C GLY A 48 -4.37 1.57 -2.85
N GLN A 49 -3.90 0.73 -3.78
CA GLN A 49 -4.76 -0.22 -4.49
C GLN A 49 -5.42 -1.25 -3.55
N VAL A 50 -4.69 -1.73 -2.55
CA VAL A 50 -5.24 -2.66 -1.54
C VAL A 50 -6.25 -1.96 -0.64
N VAL A 51 -6.00 -0.72 -0.21
CA VAL A 51 -6.97 0.06 0.57
C VAL A 51 -8.25 0.30 -0.25
N ASP A 52 -8.14 0.65 -1.53
CA ASP A 52 -9.30 0.84 -2.41
C ASP A 52 -10.10 -0.45 -2.59
N HIS A 53 -9.42 -1.59 -2.70
CA HIS A 53 -10.07 -2.90 -2.76
C HIS A 53 -10.82 -3.22 -1.46
N LEU A 54 -10.16 -3.01 -0.31
CA LEU A 54 -10.79 -3.18 1.00
C LEU A 54 -11.98 -2.26 1.20
N ALA A 55 -11.90 -1.01 0.71
CA ALA A 55 -13.01 -0.05 0.74
C ALA A 55 -14.21 -0.51 -0.07
N ARG A 56 -14.00 -0.96 -1.32
CA ARG A 56 -15.07 -1.52 -2.16
C ARG A 56 -15.74 -2.70 -1.49
N ARG A 57 -14.94 -3.59 -0.91
CA ARG A 57 -15.44 -4.77 -0.21
C ARG A 57 -16.21 -4.43 1.05
N GLU A 58 -15.70 -3.54 1.88
CA GLU A 58 -16.40 -3.09 3.09
C GLU A 58 -17.77 -2.51 2.73
N GLN A 59 -17.82 -1.68 1.69
CA GLN A 59 -19.07 -1.11 1.19
C GLN A 59 -20.03 -2.20 0.71
N GLN A 60 -19.56 -3.18 -0.06
CA GLN A 60 -20.36 -4.32 -0.50
C GLN A 60 -20.91 -5.12 0.68
N GLU A 61 -20.06 -5.52 1.64
CA GLU A 61 -20.48 -6.29 2.82
C GLU A 61 -21.51 -5.53 3.68
N VAL A 62 -21.34 -4.21 3.85
CA VAL A 62 -22.28 -3.35 4.57
C VAL A 62 -23.63 -3.25 3.85
N GLN A 63 -23.61 -2.99 2.54
CA GLN A 63 -24.83 -2.88 1.73
C GLN A 63 -25.58 -4.22 1.68
N GLU A 64 -24.87 -5.32 1.42
CA GLU A 64 -25.45 -6.66 1.40
C GLU A 64 -26.02 -7.06 2.75
N ALA A 65 -25.32 -6.78 3.86
CA ALA A 65 -25.85 -7.05 5.19
C ALA A 65 -27.15 -6.27 5.45
N GLY A 66 -27.27 -5.03 4.95
CA GLY A 66 -28.49 -4.24 5.00
C GLY A 66 -29.63 -4.88 4.21
N THR A 67 -29.38 -5.24 2.95
CA THR A 67 -30.36 -5.89 2.07
C THR A 67 -30.84 -7.23 2.63
N LEU A 68 -29.94 -8.06 3.16
CA LEU A 68 -30.28 -9.34 3.76
C LEU A 68 -31.14 -9.18 5.01
N ARG A 69 -30.86 -8.17 5.86
CA ARG A 69 -31.71 -7.86 7.03
C ARG A 69 -33.10 -7.41 6.61
N PHE A 70 -33.18 -6.54 5.60
CA PHE A 70 -34.47 -6.10 5.05
C PHE A 70 -35.27 -7.29 4.50
N GLY A 71 -34.63 -8.17 3.72
CA GLY A 71 -35.25 -9.40 3.22
C GLY A 71 -35.71 -10.36 4.33
N ALA A 72 -35.02 -10.37 5.47
CA ALA A 72 -35.42 -11.13 6.66
C ALA A 72 -36.51 -10.41 7.51
N GLY A 73 -37.08 -9.30 7.03
CA GLY A 73 -38.16 -8.57 7.69
C GLY A 73 -37.70 -7.57 8.77
N ALA A 74 -36.40 -7.27 8.86
CA ALA A 74 -35.85 -6.31 9.81
C ALA A 74 -35.48 -4.99 9.12
N LEU A 75 -35.73 -3.85 9.78
CA LEU A 75 -35.26 -2.56 9.29
C LEU A 75 -33.72 -2.51 9.36
N PRO A 76 -33.03 -2.22 8.24
CA PRO A 76 -31.58 -2.12 8.26
C PRO A 76 -31.15 -0.85 9.03
N PRO A 77 -30.15 -0.93 9.93
CA PRO A 77 -29.59 0.26 10.54
C PRO A 77 -28.88 1.12 9.49
N ALA A 78 -28.68 2.41 9.80
CA ALA A 78 -27.86 3.29 8.97
C ALA A 78 -26.46 2.68 8.77
N PRO A 79 -25.91 2.72 7.55
CA PRO A 79 -24.59 2.18 7.28
C PRO A 79 -23.54 2.96 8.08
N PRO A 80 -22.63 2.27 8.79
CA PRO A 80 -21.57 2.93 9.52
C PRO A 80 -20.57 3.59 8.54
N PRO A 81 -19.87 4.67 8.94
CA PRO A 81 -18.76 5.21 8.18
C PRO A 81 -17.72 4.12 7.89
N PRO A 82 -17.14 4.08 6.68
CA PRO A 82 -16.25 2.99 6.27
C PRO A 82 -14.85 3.17 6.89
N ALA A 83 -14.32 2.10 7.45
CA ALA A 83 -13.03 2.07 8.13
C ALA A 83 -11.83 2.01 7.17
N ALA A 84 -11.94 1.31 6.04
CA ALA A 84 -10.83 1.20 5.10
C ALA A 84 -10.46 2.54 4.44
N PRO A 85 -11.41 3.35 3.90
CA PRO A 85 -11.11 4.70 3.41
C PRO A 85 -10.53 5.62 4.49
N ALA A 86 -11.02 5.51 5.72
CA ALA A 86 -10.55 6.33 6.82
C ALA A 86 -9.10 6.01 7.21
N ALA A 87 -8.74 4.72 7.25
CA ALA A 87 -7.36 4.30 7.40
C ALA A 87 -6.50 4.76 6.21
N GLY A 88 -7.01 4.62 4.97
CA GLY A 88 -6.38 5.12 3.75
C GLY A 88 -6.02 6.60 3.79
N ALA A 89 -6.92 7.44 4.31
CA ALA A 89 -6.71 8.88 4.45
C ALA A 89 -5.53 9.22 5.37
N VAL A 90 -5.17 8.34 6.31
CA VAL A 90 -3.99 8.48 7.17
C VAL A 90 -2.75 7.85 6.53
N LEU A 91 -2.90 6.67 5.92
CA LEU A 91 -1.80 5.95 5.29
C LEU A 91 -1.22 6.68 4.08
N ASP A 92 -2.04 7.30 3.23
CA ASP A 92 -1.59 8.02 2.04
C ASP A 92 -0.57 9.15 2.34
N PRO A 93 -0.88 10.15 3.21
CA PRO A 93 0.12 11.15 3.56
C PRO A 93 1.30 10.57 4.36
N GLY A 94 1.07 9.51 5.15
CA GLY A 94 2.14 8.82 5.89
C GLY A 94 3.17 8.14 4.99
N MET A 95 2.71 7.35 4.02
CA MET A 95 3.56 6.71 3.02
C MET A 95 4.28 7.74 2.14
N LYS A 96 3.62 8.85 1.78
CA LYS A 96 4.27 9.94 1.05
C LYS A 96 5.37 10.65 1.85
N LEU A 97 5.22 10.79 3.17
CA LEU A 97 6.29 11.31 4.02
C LEU A 97 7.49 10.36 4.08
N ILE A 98 7.25 9.05 4.13
CA ILE A 98 8.32 8.04 4.08
C ILE A 98 8.98 8.01 2.70
N LEU A 99 8.20 8.16 1.62
CA LEU A 99 8.74 8.28 0.27
C LEU A 99 9.61 9.51 0.12
N LEU A 100 9.18 10.66 0.65
CA LEU A 100 9.97 11.89 0.66
C LEU A 100 11.31 11.67 1.38
N GLU A 101 11.31 10.98 2.53
CA GLU A 101 12.54 10.61 3.22
C GLU A 101 13.44 9.69 2.38
N ALA A 102 12.88 8.64 1.79
CA ALA A 102 13.62 7.73 0.94
C ALA A 102 14.23 8.43 -0.28
N GLN A 103 13.51 9.36 -0.90
CA GLN A 103 13.99 10.18 -2.01
C GLN A 103 15.12 11.11 -1.58
N ARG A 104 15.08 11.66 -0.37
CA ARG A 104 16.17 12.48 0.18
C ARG A 104 17.43 11.65 0.40
N LEU A 105 17.31 10.43 0.95
CA LEU A 105 18.45 9.51 1.06
C LEU A 105 19.02 9.15 -0.32
N ALA A 106 18.15 8.89 -1.31
CA ALA A 106 18.56 8.61 -2.68
C ALA A 106 19.32 9.79 -3.31
N ALA A 107 18.80 11.01 -3.19
CA ALA A 107 19.44 12.23 -3.69
C ALA A 107 20.83 12.43 -3.06
N LEU A 108 20.94 12.31 -1.73
CA LEU A 108 22.21 12.41 -1.02
C LEU A 108 23.20 11.33 -1.48
N SER A 109 22.74 10.09 -1.70
CA SER A 109 23.60 8.99 -2.18
C SER A 109 24.12 9.22 -3.60
N ALA A 110 23.39 10.01 -4.40
CA ALA A 110 23.76 10.41 -5.75
C ALA A 110 24.57 11.73 -5.79
N GLY A 111 24.88 12.33 -4.64
CA GLY A 111 25.55 13.64 -4.56
C GLY A 111 24.68 14.81 -5.02
N GLN A 112 23.35 14.64 -5.02
CA GLN A 112 22.37 15.64 -5.41
C GLN A 112 21.77 16.34 -4.19
N ALA A 113 21.27 17.56 -4.40
CA ALA A 113 20.57 18.29 -3.34
C ALA A 113 19.21 17.61 -3.03
N PRO A 114 18.91 17.30 -1.76
CA PRO A 114 17.64 16.69 -1.37
C PRO A 114 16.47 17.69 -1.50
N ALA A 115 15.26 17.16 -1.70
CA ALA A 115 14.03 17.97 -1.82
C ALA A 115 13.71 18.80 -0.55
N GLU A 116 13.21 20.01 -0.76
CA GLU A 116 12.91 21.01 0.28
C GLU A 116 11.76 20.63 1.24
N GLY A 117 11.65 21.36 2.36
CA GLY A 117 10.71 21.06 3.46
C GLY A 117 9.23 21.41 3.22
N GLN A 118 8.89 22.25 2.22
CA GLN A 118 7.51 22.70 2.02
C GLN A 118 6.53 21.56 1.71
N GLN A 119 6.98 20.58 0.93
CA GLN A 119 6.19 19.38 0.62
C GLN A 119 5.88 18.55 1.89
N GLY A 120 6.86 18.45 2.81
CA GLY A 120 6.69 17.76 4.08
C GLY A 120 5.63 18.41 4.96
N ALA A 121 5.62 19.74 5.06
CA ALA A 121 4.64 20.47 5.87
C ALA A 121 3.20 20.27 5.38
N ALA A 122 2.99 20.25 4.05
CA ALA A 122 1.67 20.01 3.47
C ALA A 122 1.16 18.58 3.74
N LEU A 123 2.03 17.57 3.62
CA LEU A 123 1.71 16.19 3.94
C LEU A 123 1.41 16.01 5.44
N MET A 124 2.19 16.67 6.30
CA MET A 124 1.98 16.61 7.75
C MET A 124 0.62 17.17 8.16
N ARG A 125 0.20 18.30 7.56
CA ARG A 125 -1.14 18.86 7.81
C ARG A 125 -2.24 17.88 7.41
N ARG A 126 -2.15 17.30 6.21
CA ARG A 126 -3.12 16.29 5.74
C ARG A 126 -3.17 15.08 6.66
N LEU A 127 -2.02 14.60 7.14
CA LEU A 127 -1.96 13.51 8.11
C LEU A 127 -2.71 13.85 9.40
N GLN A 128 -2.49 15.04 9.95
CA GLN A 128 -3.14 15.50 11.18
C GLN A 128 -4.66 15.62 11.00
N ASP A 129 -5.12 16.18 9.88
CA ASP A 129 -6.54 16.29 9.54
C ASP A 129 -7.19 14.90 9.44
N SER A 130 -6.54 13.96 8.75
CA SER A 130 -7.01 12.57 8.65
C SER A 130 -7.05 11.85 10.00
N LEU A 131 -6.04 12.04 10.85
CA LEU A 131 -6.01 11.48 12.21
C LEU A 131 -7.13 12.06 13.10
N ALA A 132 -7.48 13.33 12.92
CA ALA A 132 -8.61 13.94 13.60
C ALA A 132 -9.94 13.33 13.11
N ALA A 133 -10.07 13.14 11.79
CA ALA A 133 -11.24 12.55 11.15
C ALA A 133 -11.49 11.08 11.57
N LEU A 134 -10.44 10.30 11.85
CA LEU A 134 -10.57 8.91 12.33
C LEU A 134 -11.49 8.78 13.55
N ARG A 135 -11.54 9.78 14.43
CA ARG A 135 -12.39 9.75 15.63
C ARG A 135 -13.89 9.63 15.32
N SER A 136 -14.31 10.02 14.13
CA SER A 136 -15.70 9.91 13.68
C SER A 136 -16.07 8.50 13.20
N VAL A 137 -15.09 7.63 12.99
CA VAL A 137 -15.30 6.27 12.48
C VAL A 137 -15.32 5.28 13.64
N PRO A 138 -16.38 4.46 13.79
CA PRO A 138 -16.52 3.55 14.91
C PRO A 138 -15.57 2.34 14.77
N ALA A 139 -14.38 2.45 15.37
CA ALA A 139 -13.41 1.37 15.52
C ALA A 139 -12.52 1.59 16.75
N ARG A 140 -11.72 0.58 17.12
CA ARG A 140 -10.72 0.69 18.18
C ARG A 140 -9.41 1.21 17.61
N TRP A 141 -9.33 2.53 17.45
CA TRP A 141 -8.16 3.23 16.89
C TRP A 141 -6.95 3.25 17.85
N PRO A 142 -5.74 3.61 17.36
CA PRO A 142 -4.52 3.67 18.17
C PRO A 142 -4.69 4.51 19.44
N SER A 143 -3.96 4.12 20.50
CA SER A 143 -3.94 4.90 21.73
C SER A 143 -3.34 6.29 21.50
N GLU A 144 -3.71 7.24 22.37
CA GLU A 144 -3.19 8.60 22.34
C GLU A 144 -1.66 8.66 22.44
N ALA A 145 -1.05 7.72 23.16
CA ALA A 145 0.41 7.62 23.27
C ALA A 145 1.06 7.22 21.94
N VAL A 146 0.50 6.23 21.23
CA VAL A 146 0.97 5.82 19.90
C VAL A 146 0.75 6.94 18.89
N ARG A 147 -0.42 7.60 18.94
CA ARG A 147 -0.71 8.73 18.06
C ARG A 147 0.30 9.87 18.23
N ARG A 148 0.57 10.31 19.46
CA ARG A 148 1.55 11.39 19.73
C ARG A 148 2.93 11.03 19.22
N ARG A 149 3.46 9.86 19.59
CA ARG A 149 4.78 9.39 19.13
C ARG A 149 4.87 9.34 17.61
N GLY A 150 3.86 8.79 16.93
CA GLY A 150 3.85 8.72 15.48
C GLY A 150 3.78 10.10 14.82
N VAL A 151 2.97 11.01 15.36
CA VAL A 151 2.90 12.41 14.89
C VAL A 151 4.24 13.12 15.06
N ASP A 152 4.92 12.95 16.20
CA ASP A 152 6.26 13.51 16.43
C ASP A 152 7.29 12.91 15.47
N GLY A 153 7.20 11.60 15.21
CA GLY A 153 8.01 10.92 14.20
C GLY A 153 7.81 11.50 12.81
N PHE A 154 6.56 11.61 12.35
CA PHE A 154 6.25 12.20 11.05
C PHE A 154 6.64 13.67 10.94
N ALA A 155 6.54 14.44 12.02
CA ALA A 155 7.01 15.82 12.06
C ALA A 155 8.52 15.91 11.75
N LEU A 156 9.33 15.03 12.35
CA LEU A 156 10.77 14.98 12.05
C LEU A 156 11.06 14.56 10.61
N LEU A 157 10.25 13.66 10.03
CA LEU A 157 10.39 13.28 8.61
C LEU A 157 9.97 14.40 7.66
N ALA A 158 9.03 15.25 8.06
CA ALA A 158 8.59 16.39 7.25
C ALA A 158 9.69 17.47 7.12
N GLU A 159 10.55 17.61 8.13
CA GLU A 159 11.62 18.59 8.16
C GLU A 159 12.63 18.43 7.02
N ALA A 160 13.21 19.55 6.59
CA ALA A 160 14.28 19.55 5.60
C ALA A 160 15.54 18.83 6.14
N VAL A 161 16.34 18.29 5.23
CA VAL A 161 17.63 17.69 5.59
C VAL A 161 18.67 18.80 5.77
N PRO A 162 19.48 18.79 6.84
CA PRO A 162 20.56 19.76 7.01
C PRO A 162 21.58 19.70 5.88
N ALA A 163 22.05 20.86 5.42
CA ALA A 163 23.07 20.95 4.38
C ALA A 163 24.36 20.22 4.78
N GLY A 164 25.00 19.55 3.81
CA GLY A 164 26.24 18.80 4.03
C GLY A 164 26.08 17.45 4.74
N SER A 165 24.85 17.01 5.03
CA SER A 165 24.61 15.68 5.61
C SER A 165 24.91 14.56 4.62
N THR A 166 25.38 13.41 5.13
CA THR A 166 25.49 12.17 4.35
C THR A 166 24.23 11.31 4.54
N PRO A 167 23.93 10.36 3.63
CA PRO A 167 22.79 9.45 3.79
C PRO A 167 22.80 8.71 5.13
N ALA A 168 23.97 8.23 5.56
CA ALA A 168 24.14 7.49 6.80
C ALA A 168 23.80 8.34 8.04
N VAL A 169 24.23 9.60 8.06
CA VAL A 169 23.95 10.53 9.17
C VAL A 169 22.45 10.82 9.25
N VAL A 170 21.81 11.11 8.12
CA VAL A 170 20.36 11.39 8.07
C VAL A 170 19.56 10.18 8.52
N ALA A 171 19.84 9.01 7.94
CA ALA A 171 19.12 7.78 8.26
C ALA A 171 19.28 7.41 9.74
N SER A 172 20.48 7.51 10.30
CA SER A 172 20.73 7.24 11.72
C SER A 172 19.95 8.21 12.63
N ALA A 173 19.98 9.51 12.33
CA ALA A 173 19.28 10.53 13.11
C ALA A 173 17.74 10.38 13.06
N ARG A 174 17.20 9.93 11.93
CA ARG A 174 15.74 9.78 11.71
C ARG A 174 15.21 8.37 11.97
N GLN A 175 16.07 7.40 12.31
CA GLN A 175 15.68 6.00 12.47
C GLN A 175 14.55 5.80 13.50
N ARG A 176 14.63 6.50 14.63
CA ARG A 176 13.57 6.45 15.66
C ARG A 176 12.25 7.04 15.15
N ALA A 177 12.32 8.14 14.41
CA ALA A 177 11.14 8.78 13.82
C ALA A 177 10.46 7.89 12.78
N ILE A 178 11.23 7.21 11.92
CA ILE A 178 10.68 6.18 11.02
C ILE A 178 9.98 5.06 11.80
N GLY A 179 10.62 4.56 12.86
CA GLY A 179 10.02 3.53 13.72
C GLY A 179 8.68 3.96 14.34
N ASP A 180 8.63 5.18 14.89
CA ASP A 180 7.42 5.72 15.53
C ASP A 180 6.31 6.05 14.51
N ALA A 181 6.67 6.58 13.34
CA ALA A 181 5.76 6.82 12.22
C ALA A 181 5.13 5.51 11.69
N VAL A 182 5.97 4.49 11.46
CA VAL A 182 5.51 3.16 11.03
C VAL A 182 4.65 2.49 12.09
N LEU A 183 5.01 2.62 13.37
CA LEU A 183 4.20 2.09 14.47
C LEU A 183 2.78 2.67 14.45
N LEU A 184 2.64 3.98 14.23
CA LEU A 184 1.32 4.60 14.11
C LEU A 184 0.53 4.06 12.91
N MET A 185 1.14 3.98 11.72
CA MET A 185 0.46 3.44 10.54
C MET A 185 0.03 1.98 10.74
N ARG A 186 0.89 1.15 11.34
CA ARG A 186 0.57 -0.24 11.67
C ARG A 186 -0.56 -0.34 12.69
N ALA A 187 -0.60 0.54 13.68
CA ALA A 187 -1.68 0.60 14.65
C ALA A 187 -3.01 1.05 14.01
N VAL A 188 -2.98 1.95 13.02
CA VAL A 188 -4.17 2.35 12.24
C VAL A 188 -4.71 1.17 11.43
N VAL A 189 -3.83 0.39 10.81
CA VAL A 189 -4.21 -0.87 10.13
C VAL A 189 -4.75 -1.89 11.15
N GLY A 190 -4.08 -2.03 12.29
CA GLY A 190 -4.42 -2.94 13.39
C GLY A 190 -3.34 -4.00 13.63
N ASP A 191 -2.54 -3.80 14.70
CA ASP A 191 -1.55 -4.79 15.15
C ASP A 191 -2.19 -6.11 15.59
N ASP A 192 -3.33 -6.00 16.28
CA ASP A 192 -4.22 -7.11 16.61
C ASP A 192 -5.40 -7.12 15.60
N PRO A 193 -5.86 -8.30 15.13
CA PRO A 193 -7.01 -8.42 14.25
C PRO A 193 -8.30 -7.75 14.75
N ARG A 194 -8.40 -7.41 16.05
CA ARG A 194 -9.54 -6.78 16.71
C ARG A 194 -9.42 -5.26 16.82
N LEU A 195 -8.32 -4.67 16.38
CA LEU A 195 -8.03 -3.23 16.48
C LEU A 195 -7.94 -2.58 15.09
N GLY A 196 -8.02 -1.25 15.08
CA GLY A 196 -7.89 -0.43 13.87
C GLY A 196 -8.86 -0.82 12.76
N MET A 197 -8.40 -0.67 11.52
CA MET A 197 -9.11 -1.06 10.32
C MET A 197 -9.45 -2.55 10.30
N ARG A 198 -8.51 -3.43 10.65
CA ARG A 198 -8.70 -4.89 10.66
C ARG A 198 -9.85 -5.32 11.56
N GLY A 199 -9.92 -4.77 12.77
CA GLY A 199 -11.02 -5.04 13.71
C GLY A 199 -12.38 -4.59 13.20
N ALA A 200 -12.43 -3.41 12.55
CA ALA A 200 -13.64 -2.92 11.94
C ALA A 200 -14.11 -3.83 10.79
N LEU A 201 -13.21 -4.17 9.86
CA LEU A 201 -13.51 -5.09 8.75
C LEU A 201 -13.96 -6.46 9.24
N ALA A 202 -13.29 -7.03 10.24
CA ALA A 202 -13.70 -8.31 10.84
C ALA A 202 -15.10 -8.23 11.46
N GLN A 203 -15.44 -7.11 12.11
CA GLN A 203 -16.79 -6.88 12.64
C GLN A 203 -17.83 -6.77 11.52
N ARG A 204 -17.54 -6.06 10.42
CA ARG A 204 -18.45 -5.94 9.27
C ARG A 204 -18.68 -7.29 8.61
N HIS A 205 -17.61 -8.04 8.38
CA HIS A 205 -17.69 -9.37 7.82
C HIS A 205 -18.50 -10.32 8.70
N ALA A 206 -18.31 -10.28 10.03
CA ALA A 206 -19.12 -11.06 10.96
C ALA A 206 -20.61 -10.65 10.93
N ALA A 207 -20.91 -9.35 10.84
CA ALA A 207 -22.27 -8.84 10.75
C ALA A 207 -22.98 -9.25 9.43
N TRP A 208 -22.25 -9.27 8.32
CA TRP A 208 -22.71 -9.77 7.03
C TRP A 208 -23.00 -11.28 7.07
N ARG A 209 -22.09 -12.09 7.62
CA ARG A 209 -22.32 -13.54 7.82
C ARG A 209 -23.55 -13.81 8.68
N ALA A 210 -23.73 -13.07 9.77
CA ALA A 210 -24.90 -13.20 10.63
C ALA A 210 -26.21 -12.86 9.88
N ALA A 211 -26.19 -11.82 9.04
CA ALA A 211 -27.34 -11.45 8.20
C ALA A 211 -27.67 -12.54 7.17
N GLN A 212 -26.66 -13.17 6.55
CA GLN A 212 -26.86 -14.32 5.65
C GLN A 212 -27.49 -15.49 6.38
N THR A 213 -27.00 -15.86 7.56
CA THR A 213 -27.57 -16.96 8.36
C THR A 213 -29.02 -16.68 8.76
N ALA A 214 -29.35 -15.45 9.14
CA ALA A 214 -30.72 -15.05 9.46
C ALA A 214 -31.66 -15.16 8.24
N MET A 215 -31.20 -14.71 7.07
CA MET A 215 -31.96 -14.82 5.82
C MET A 215 -32.20 -16.29 5.44
N LEU A 216 -31.16 -17.14 5.50
CA LEU A 216 -31.30 -18.57 5.21
C LEU A 216 -32.27 -19.27 6.18
N ASN A 217 -32.27 -18.90 7.47
CA ASN A 217 -33.24 -19.41 8.44
C ASN A 217 -34.68 -18.98 8.09
N THR A 218 -34.86 -17.74 7.62
CA THR A 218 -36.16 -17.24 7.17
C THR A 218 -36.64 -18.03 5.96
N VAL A 219 -35.78 -18.18 4.94
CA VAL A 219 -36.06 -18.95 3.72
C VAL A 219 -36.36 -20.42 4.01
N ARG A 220 -35.64 -21.04 4.95
CA ARG A 220 -35.86 -22.43 5.36
C ARG A 220 -37.25 -22.64 5.96
N ASN A 221 -37.74 -21.67 6.73
CA ASN A 221 -38.99 -21.78 7.49
C ASN A 221 -40.21 -21.27 6.69
N ASP A 222 -40.01 -20.59 5.56
CA ASP A 222 -41.08 -20.09 4.70
C ASP A 222 -41.73 -21.23 3.90
N ARG A 223 -43.03 -21.45 4.14
CA ARG A 223 -43.82 -22.50 3.47
C ARG A 223 -44.13 -22.19 2.00
N ASN A 224 -43.99 -20.95 1.57
CA ASN A 224 -44.27 -20.51 0.20
C ASN A 224 -43.07 -20.68 -0.73
N ILE A 225 -41.88 -21.00 -0.19
CA ILE A 225 -40.66 -21.20 -0.97
C ILE A 225 -40.47 -22.67 -1.28
N SER A 226 -40.26 -23.00 -2.56
CA SER A 226 -40.06 -24.37 -3.02
C SER A 226 -38.68 -24.93 -2.59
N PRO A 227 -38.52 -26.26 -2.52
CA PRO A 227 -37.21 -26.87 -2.20
C PRO A 227 -36.08 -26.39 -3.11
N ASP A 228 -36.34 -26.24 -4.42
CA ASP A 228 -35.35 -25.78 -5.40
C ASP A 228 -34.90 -24.34 -5.11
N GLN A 229 -35.84 -23.45 -4.77
CA GLN A 229 -35.53 -22.06 -4.42
C GLN A 229 -34.69 -21.97 -3.13
N ARG A 230 -34.96 -22.84 -2.14
CA ARG A 230 -34.13 -22.93 -0.93
C ARG A 230 -32.71 -23.39 -1.25
N MET A 231 -32.58 -24.38 -2.14
CA MET A 231 -31.27 -24.88 -2.59
C MET A 231 -30.49 -23.82 -3.36
N GLN A 232 -31.16 -23.05 -4.24
CA GLN A 232 -30.55 -21.92 -4.95
C GLN A 232 -30.06 -20.84 -3.98
N ALA A 233 -30.86 -20.48 -2.98
CA ALA A 233 -30.47 -19.52 -1.96
C ALA A 233 -29.26 -20.01 -1.13
N TRP A 234 -29.24 -21.30 -0.76
CA TRP A 234 -28.11 -21.92 -0.07
C TRP A 234 -26.83 -21.89 -0.91
N ASN A 235 -26.89 -22.35 -2.16
CA ASN A 235 -25.73 -22.37 -3.05
C ASN A 235 -25.18 -20.97 -3.30
N ALA A 236 -26.06 -19.99 -3.53
CA ALA A 236 -25.67 -18.59 -3.68
C ALA A 236 -24.93 -18.05 -2.43
N ALA A 237 -25.39 -18.40 -1.23
CA ALA A 237 -24.72 -18.04 0.02
C ALA A 237 -23.35 -18.71 0.15
N GLN A 238 -23.24 -20.01 -0.19
CA GLN A 238 -21.97 -20.73 -0.15
C GLN A 238 -20.94 -20.17 -1.13
N THR A 239 -21.34 -19.85 -2.37
CA THR A 239 -20.47 -19.20 -3.35
C THR A 239 -19.91 -17.87 -2.84
N ARG A 240 -20.72 -17.08 -2.13
CA ARG A 240 -20.27 -15.80 -1.54
C ARG A 240 -19.33 -15.99 -0.36
N LEU A 241 -19.57 -17.00 0.48
CA LEU A 241 -18.70 -17.33 1.61
C LEU A 241 -17.34 -17.88 1.20
N ALA A 242 -17.23 -18.44 -0.01
CA ALA A 242 -15.98 -18.95 -0.54
C ALA A 242 -14.99 -17.85 -0.97
N ALA A 243 -15.42 -16.58 -1.02
CA ALA A 243 -14.51 -15.47 -1.29
C ALA A 243 -13.52 -15.28 -0.11
N ASP A 244 -12.25 -15.05 -0.42
CA ASP A 244 -11.16 -14.85 0.55
C ASP A 244 -11.57 -13.86 1.64
N PRO A 245 -11.22 -14.01 2.92
CA PRO A 245 -11.56 -13.03 3.95
C PRO A 245 -10.79 -11.70 3.78
N PRO A 246 -11.36 -10.54 4.17
CA PRO A 246 -10.70 -9.23 4.04
C PRO A 246 -9.43 -9.10 4.89
N GLU A 247 -9.27 -10.00 5.86
CA GLU A 247 -8.13 -10.02 6.78
C GLU A 247 -6.79 -10.26 6.08
N VAL A 248 -6.77 -11.05 4.99
CA VAL A 248 -5.52 -11.39 4.30
C VAL A 248 -4.84 -10.13 3.75
N ALA A 249 -5.56 -9.35 2.96
CA ALA A 249 -5.01 -8.14 2.34
C ALA A 249 -4.60 -7.08 3.39
N ALA A 250 -5.38 -6.93 4.47
CA ALA A 250 -5.04 -6.01 5.55
C ALA A 250 -3.83 -6.47 6.39
N ALA A 251 -3.64 -7.78 6.58
CA ALA A 251 -2.47 -8.33 7.26
C ALA A 251 -1.18 -8.15 6.44
N GLU A 252 -1.29 -8.25 5.11
CA GLU A 252 -0.16 -8.02 4.21
C GLU A 252 0.24 -6.55 4.19
N LEU A 253 -0.72 -5.63 4.29
CA LEU A 253 -0.44 -4.20 4.46
C LEU A 253 0.31 -3.93 5.75
N HIS A 254 -0.11 -4.57 6.84
CA HIS A 254 0.58 -4.48 8.13
C HIS A 254 2.02 -5.00 8.07
N ARG A 255 2.24 -6.12 7.35
CA ARG A 255 3.57 -6.71 7.16
C ARG A 255 4.49 -5.80 6.34
N LEU A 256 4.00 -5.30 5.21
CA LEU A 256 4.71 -4.35 4.36
C LEU A 256 5.23 -3.16 5.17
N LEU A 257 4.35 -2.53 5.95
CA LEU A 257 4.72 -1.39 6.80
C LEU A 257 5.80 -1.78 7.81
N GLY A 258 5.73 -3.00 8.38
CA GLY A 258 6.73 -3.51 9.33
C GLY A 258 8.15 -3.63 8.76
N GLY A 259 8.30 -3.78 7.44
CA GLY A 259 9.61 -3.87 6.77
C GLY A 259 10.31 -2.53 6.57
N LEU A 260 9.57 -1.41 6.58
CA LEU A 260 10.09 -0.08 6.26
C LEU A 260 11.25 0.38 7.16
N PRO A 261 11.20 0.23 8.51
CA PRO A 261 12.29 0.71 9.36
C PRO A 261 13.62 0.00 9.11
N ALA A 262 13.60 -1.32 8.85
CA ALA A 262 14.80 -2.08 8.56
C ALA A 262 15.37 -1.70 7.18
N ALA A 263 14.51 -1.56 6.18
CA ALA A 263 14.89 -1.14 4.84
C ALA A 263 15.48 0.29 4.82
N HIS A 264 14.92 1.20 5.61
CA HIS A 264 15.44 2.56 5.78
C HIS A 264 16.85 2.57 6.39
N ALA A 265 17.06 1.79 7.46
CA ALA A 265 18.39 1.64 8.07
C ALA A 265 19.41 1.07 7.07
N ALA A 266 19.03 0.03 6.33
CA ALA A 266 19.87 -0.59 5.30
C ALA A 266 20.20 0.40 4.17
N ALA A 267 19.22 1.17 3.69
CA ALA A 267 19.41 2.21 2.70
C ALA A 267 20.42 3.27 3.15
N GLY A 268 20.32 3.73 4.40
CA GLY A 268 21.27 4.68 5.00
C GLY A 268 22.69 4.12 5.14
N ALA A 269 22.81 2.83 5.47
CA ALA A 269 24.08 2.13 5.61
C ALA A 269 24.71 1.72 4.25
N GLY A 270 23.97 1.84 3.14
CA GLY A 270 24.41 1.31 1.85
C GLY A 270 24.36 -0.23 1.78
N ASP A 271 23.54 -0.87 2.61
CA ASP A 271 23.35 -2.32 2.63
C ASP A 271 22.29 -2.75 1.60
N ALA A 272 22.75 -3.27 0.46
CA ALA A 272 21.87 -3.76 -0.59
C ALA A 272 21.03 -4.98 -0.16
N ALA A 273 21.58 -5.87 0.66
CA ALA A 273 20.88 -7.10 1.08
C ALA A 273 19.69 -6.76 2.00
N GLY A 274 19.89 -5.83 2.92
CA GLY A 274 18.82 -5.32 3.79
C GLY A 274 17.70 -4.62 3.01
N VAL A 275 18.01 -3.91 1.92
CA VAL A 275 17.00 -3.31 1.04
C VAL A 275 16.24 -4.37 0.22
N GLU A 276 16.93 -5.40 -0.29
CA GLU A 276 16.27 -6.46 -1.06
C GLU A 276 15.32 -7.33 -0.23
N ALA A 277 15.54 -7.47 1.08
CA ALA A 277 14.57 -8.12 1.96
C ALA A 277 13.18 -7.44 1.91
N PHE A 278 13.15 -6.10 1.78
CA PHE A 278 11.91 -5.34 1.63
C PHE A 278 11.29 -5.50 0.24
N ALA A 279 12.08 -5.74 -0.81
CA ALA A 279 11.57 -6.00 -2.15
C ALA A 279 10.64 -7.22 -2.19
N GLY A 280 10.92 -8.26 -1.39
CA GLY A 280 10.03 -9.42 -1.25
C GLY A 280 8.65 -9.06 -0.68
N GLU A 281 8.58 -8.14 0.29
CA GLU A 281 7.31 -7.65 0.83
C GLU A 281 6.53 -6.83 -0.21
N VAL A 282 7.23 -5.97 -0.95
CA VAL A 282 6.63 -5.18 -2.04
C VAL A 282 6.06 -6.10 -3.12
N ALA A 283 6.80 -7.14 -3.53
CA ALA A 283 6.37 -8.09 -4.54
C ALA A 283 5.10 -8.85 -4.11
N ARG A 284 5.02 -9.28 -2.84
CA ARG A 284 3.80 -9.89 -2.29
C ARG A 284 2.61 -8.94 -2.33
N MET A 285 2.82 -7.69 -1.92
CA MET A 285 1.79 -6.66 -1.97
C MET A 285 1.30 -6.39 -3.40
N GLN A 286 2.20 -6.32 -4.37
CA GLN A 286 1.86 -6.14 -5.78
C GLN A 286 1.04 -7.30 -6.33
N ALA A 287 1.40 -8.53 -5.99
CA ALA A 287 0.62 -9.71 -6.38
C ALA A 287 -0.82 -9.65 -5.85
N LEU A 288 -1.00 -9.24 -4.60
CA LEU A 288 -2.32 -9.04 -4.01
C LEU A 288 -3.09 -7.89 -4.68
N ALA A 289 -2.42 -6.77 -4.94
CA ALA A 289 -3.02 -5.63 -5.63
C ALA A 289 -3.49 -5.99 -7.05
N LEU A 290 -2.81 -6.92 -7.73
CA LEU A 290 -3.24 -7.44 -9.04
C LEU A 290 -4.45 -8.37 -8.93
N GLN A 291 -4.52 -9.22 -7.91
CA GLN A 291 -5.69 -10.07 -7.63
C GLN A 291 -6.92 -9.25 -7.23
N ALA A 292 -6.70 -8.05 -6.69
CA ALA A 292 -7.73 -7.14 -6.21
C ALA A 292 -8.42 -6.30 -7.31
N ARG A 293 -7.97 -6.40 -8.57
CA ARG A 293 -8.52 -5.74 -9.76
C ARG A 293 -9.61 -6.59 -10.40
#